data_AF-A0A821ZR47-F1
#
_entry.id   AF-A0A821ZR47-F1
#
_cell.length_a   1.000
_cell.length_b   1.000
_cell.length_c   1.000
_cell.angle_alpha   90.00
_cell.angle_beta   90.00
_cell.angle_gamma   90.00
#
_symmetry.space_group_name_H-M   'P 1'
#
loop_
_entity.id
_entity.type
_entity.pdbx_description
1 polymer ?
#
loop_
_entity_poly.entity_id
_entity_poly.type
_entity_poly.pdbx_seq_one_letter_code
_entity_poly.pdbx_strand_id
1 'polypeptide(L)'
;MDAEEFRQRGKEMVDFIADYLTNVRSRRVFPNVKPGYMRPLIDAEAPRHGEPWENIFNDIERVIMPGVTHWQSPYMHAYFPALNSYPSLLGDMLANGLNQIGFTW
;
A
#
# COMPACT_ATOMS: atom_id res chain seq x y z
N MET A 1 9.43 15.95 -1.40
CA MET A 1 10.07 14.80 -2.07
C MET A 1 10.77 15.22 -3.34
N ASP A 2 12.11 15.12 -3.31
CA ASP A 2 12.98 15.17 -4.47
C ASP A 2 13.49 13.76 -4.83
N ALA A 3 14.44 13.66 -5.77
CA ALA A 3 14.97 12.37 -6.24
C ALA A 3 15.75 11.59 -5.16
N GLU A 4 16.44 12.26 -4.24
CA GLU A 4 17.20 11.59 -3.19
C GLU A 4 16.27 11.08 -2.10
N GLU A 5 15.31 11.92 -1.70
CA GLU A 5 14.25 11.51 -0.80
C GLU A 5 13.43 10.35 -1.40
N PHE A 6 13.11 10.38 -2.69
CA PHE A 6 12.46 9.27 -3.39
C PHE A 6 13.26 7.97 -3.30
N ARG A 7 14.59 8.01 -3.49
CA ARG A 7 15.43 6.81 -3.35
C ARG A 7 15.39 6.25 -1.94
N GLN A 8 15.43 7.12 -0.94
CA GLN A 8 15.35 6.71 0.46
C GLN A 8 13.99 6.08 0.78
N ARG A 9 12.89 6.75 0.42
CA ARG A 9 11.52 6.30 0.73
C ARG A 9 11.07 5.13 -0.14
N GLY A 10 11.59 5.04 -1.35
CA GLY A 10 11.39 3.89 -2.23
C GLY A 10 11.97 2.61 -1.62
N LYS A 11 13.17 2.66 -1.04
CA LYS A 11 13.76 1.51 -0.31
C LYS A 11 12.93 1.14 0.92
N GLU A 12 12.52 2.14 1.70
CA GLU A 12 11.64 1.96 2.87
C GLU A 12 10.32 1.25 2.50
N MET A 13 9.71 1.64 1.38
CA MET A 13 8.51 0.98 0.86
C MET A 13 8.77 -0.44 0.36
N VAL A 14 9.90 -0.68 -0.30
CA VAL A 14 10.31 -2.03 -0.73
C VAL A 14 10.45 -2.96 0.47
N ASP A 15 11.14 -2.51 1.52
CA ASP A 15 11.33 -3.27 2.75
C ASP A 15 9.98 -3.57 3.42
N PHE A 16 9.10 -2.56 3.52
CA PHE A 16 7.74 -2.73 4.05
C PHE A 16 6.91 -3.76 3.28
N ILE A 17 6.93 -3.72 1.94
CA ILE A 17 6.17 -4.66 1.11
C ILE A 17 6.72 -6.08 1.27
N ALA A 18 8.05 -6.24 1.28
CA ALA A 18 8.70 -7.53 1.48
C ALA A 18 8.35 -8.13 2.85
N ASP A 19 8.42 -7.33 3.91
CA ASP A 19 8.05 -7.73 5.26
C ASP A 19 6.56 -8.06 5.38
N TYR A 20 5.69 -7.23 4.77
CA TYR A 20 4.25 -7.47 4.73
C TYR A 20 3.91 -8.79 4.06
N LEU A 21 4.42 -9.05 2.85
CA LEU A 21 4.12 -10.27 2.10
C LEU A 21 4.71 -11.51 2.77
N THR A 22 5.89 -11.41 3.38
CA THR A 22 6.52 -12.51 4.12
C THR A 22 5.70 -12.87 5.36
N ASN A 23 5.16 -11.87 6.06
CA ASN A 23 4.50 -12.05 7.35
C ASN A 23 2.96 -11.98 7.29
N VAL A 24 2.36 -11.88 6.10
CA VAL A 24 0.91 -11.69 5.90
C VAL A 24 0.06 -12.77 6.58
N ARG A 25 0.62 -13.99 6.75
CA ARG A 25 -0.02 -15.11 7.45
C ARG A 25 -0.39 -14.78 8.91
N SER A 26 0.34 -13.87 9.55
CA SER A 26 0.09 -13.44 10.94
C SER A 26 -1.08 -12.46 11.07
N ARG A 27 -1.55 -11.87 9.96
CA ARG A 27 -2.63 -10.89 9.95
C ARG A 27 -3.99 -11.56 9.78
N ARG A 28 -5.01 -11.03 10.47
CA ARG A 28 -6.39 -11.48 10.36
C ARG A 28 -6.93 -11.16 8.95
N VAL A 29 -7.29 -12.19 8.18
CA VAL A 29 -7.70 -12.05 6.76
C VAL A 29 -8.81 -11.01 6.55
N PHE A 30 -9.91 -11.11 7.31
CA PHE A 30 -11.03 -10.18 7.23
C PHE A 30 -11.01 -9.21 8.42
N PRO A 31 -11.05 -7.89 8.17
CA PRO A 31 -10.93 -6.89 9.23
C PRO A 31 -12.11 -6.92 10.20
N ASN A 32 -11.91 -6.40 11.42
CA ASN A 32 -12.94 -6.31 12.46
C ASN A 32 -13.49 -4.89 12.61
N VAL A 33 -13.97 -4.31 11.52
CA VAL A 33 -14.40 -2.91 11.46
C VAL A 33 -15.86 -2.80 11.02
N LYS A 34 -16.46 -1.65 11.30
CA LYS A 34 -17.81 -1.31 10.83
C LYS A 34 -17.75 -0.30 9.67
N PRO A 35 -18.76 -0.22 8.81
CA PRO A 35 -18.86 0.84 7.82
C PRO A 35 -18.67 2.22 8.47
N GLY A 36 -17.82 3.05 7.88
CA GLY A 36 -17.47 4.38 8.41
C GLY A 36 -16.30 4.44 9.39
N TYR A 37 -15.68 3.31 9.79
CA TYR A 37 -14.61 3.30 10.81
C TYR A 37 -13.41 4.21 10.50
N MET A 38 -13.11 4.45 9.22
CA MET A 38 -11.96 5.23 8.78
C MET A 38 -12.20 6.74 8.93
N ARG A 39 -13.44 7.21 8.84
CA ARG A 39 -13.78 8.65 8.86
C ARG A 39 -13.24 9.41 10.09
N PRO A 40 -13.29 8.88 11.33
CA PRO A 40 -12.72 9.56 12.49
C PRO A 40 -11.18 9.45 12.59
N LEU A 41 -10.53 8.65 11.73
CA LEU A 41 -9.06 8.46 11.76
C LEU A 41 -8.31 9.42 10.83
N ILE A 42 -9.05 10.13 9.97
CA ILE A 42 -8.54 11.06 8.96
C ILE A 42 -9.21 12.42 9.09
N ASP A 43 -8.50 13.46 8.65
CA ASP A 43 -9.02 14.81 8.66
C ASP A 43 -10.21 14.99 7.71
N ALA A 44 -11.04 16.00 8.00
CA ALA A 44 -12.24 16.29 7.22
C ALA A 44 -11.94 16.89 5.84
N GLU A 45 -10.78 17.51 5.69
CA GLU A 45 -10.35 18.23 4.50
C GLU A 45 -8.91 17.84 4.17
N ALA A 46 -8.54 17.92 2.89
CA ALA A 46 -7.15 17.69 2.49
C ALA A 46 -6.23 18.77 3.09
N PRO A 47 -4.99 18.42 3.46
CA PRO A 47 -4.06 19.38 4.02
C PRO A 47 -3.70 20.44 2.97
N ARG A 48 -3.62 21.70 3.39
CA ARG A 48 -3.24 22.83 2.49
C ARG A 48 -1.76 22.81 2.10
N HIS A 49 -0.95 22.12 2.88
CA HIS A 49 0.48 21.98 2.68
C HIS A 49 0.86 20.50 2.75
N GLY A 50 1.97 20.14 2.13
CA GLY A 50 2.48 18.77 2.23
C GLY A 50 2.81 18.41 3.67
N GLU A 51 2.60 17.14 4.00
CA GLU A 51 2.95 16.56 5.29
C GLU A 51 4.33 15.88 5.23
N PRO A 52 5.02 15.72 6.37
CA PRO A 52 6.19 14.86 6.47
C PRO A 52 5.87 13.45 5.98
N TRP A 53 6.78 12.85 5.20
CA TRP A 53 6.59 11.49 4.66
C TRP A 53 6.36 10.46 5.76
N GLU A 54 7.02 10.62 6.90
CA GLU A 54 6.90 9.73 8.05
C GLU A 54 5.45 9.65 8.56
N ASN A 55 4.70 10.75 8.51
CA ASN A 55 3.29 10.74 8.91
C ASN A 55 2.46 9.91 7.93
N ILE A 56 2.68 10.11 6.63
CA ILE A 56 1.99 9.38 5.57
C ILE A 56 2.31 7.89 5.65
N PHE A 57 3.58 7.54 5.88
CA PHE A 57 4.03 6.16 5.96
C PHE A 57 3.48 5.44 7.20
N ASN A 58 3.47 6.11 8.36
CA ASN A 58 2.88 5.58 9.59
C ASN A 58 1.36 5.35 9.47
N ASP A 59 0.67 6.13 8.63
CA ASP A 59 -0.76 5.98 8.39
C ASP A 59 -1.14 4.71 7.64
N ILE A 60 -0.18 4.06 6.97
CA ILE A 60 -0.40 2.74 6.35
C ILE A 60 -0.83 1.73 7.42
N GLU A 61 -0.08 1.61 8.51
CA GLU A 61 -0.43 0.68 9.60
C GLU A 61 -1.52 1.24 10.51
N ARG A 62 -1.53 2.56 10.78
CA ARG A 62 -2.47 3.19 11.72
C ARG A 62 -3.90 3.23 11.17
N VAL A 63 -4.08 3.56 9.89
CA VAL A 63 -5.39 3.89 9.30
C VAL A 63 -5.83 2.85 8.27
N ILE A 64 -4.92 2.45 7.38
CA ILE A 64 -5.25 1.60 6.23
C ILE A 64 -5.35 0.13 6.65
N MET A 65 -4.28 -0.44 7.19
CA MET A 65 -4.19 -1.88 7.50
C MET A 65 -5.32 -2.44 8.39
N PRO A 66 -5.87 -1.71 9.39
CA PRO A 66 -6.98 -2.23 10.21
C PRO A 66 -8.25 -2.59 9.43
N GLY A 67 -8.45 -2.03 8.24
CA GLY A 67 -9.59 -2.34 7.36
C GLY A 67 -9.24 -3.07 6.08
N VAL A 68 -7.98 -3.48 5.89
CA VAL A 68 -7.58 -4.25 4.71
C VAL A 68 -8.08 -5.68 4.84
N THR A 69 -8.69 -6.20 3.77
CA THR A 69 -8.82 -7.65 3.59
C THR A 69 -7.53 -8.16 2.97
N HIS A 70 -6.80 -9.03 3.66
CA HIS A 70 -5.47 -9.45 3.22
C HIS A 70 -5.53 -10.55 2.16
N TRP A 71 -5.76 -10.17 0.90
CA TRP A 71 -5.93 -11.10 -0.23
C TRP A 71 -4.72 -12.01 -0.49
N GLN A 72 -3.51 -11.56 -0.16
CA GLN A 72 -2.29 -12.38 -0.31
C GLN A 72 -2.07 -13.36 0.86
N SER A 73 -2.96 -13.36 1.86
CA SER A 73 -2.86 -14.32 2.96
C SER A 73 -3.09 -15.74 2.46
N PRO A 74 -2.29 -16.73 2.89
CA PRO A 74 -2.53 -18.14 2.56
C PRO A 74 -3.83 -18.68 3.16
N TYR A 75 -4.50 -17.90 4.03
CA TYR A 75 -5.79 -18.21 4.61
C TYR A 75 -6.97 -17.50 3.90
N MET A 76 -6.72 -16.77 2.81
CA MET A 76 -7.77 -16.17 1.99
C MET A 76 -8.35 -17.21 1.02
N HIS A 77 -9.58 -17.65 1.28
CA HIS A 77 -10.28 -18.66 0.47
C HIS A 77 -11.67 -18.20 0.00
N ALA A 78 -11.98 -16.91 0.11
CA ALA A 78 -13.19 -16.35 -0.48
C ALA A 78 -12.96 -15.95 -1.94
N TYR A 79 -14.03 -15.98 -2.75
CA TYR A 79 -14.03 -15.58 -4.17
C TYR A 79 -13.02 -16.35 -5.04
N PHE A 80 -12.45 -15.68 -6.06
CA PHE A 80 -11.34 -16.19 -6.88
C PHE A 80 -10.04 -15.48 -6.50
N PRO A 81 -8.87 -16.14 -6.65
CA PRO A 81 -7.59 -15.55 -6.31
C PRO A 81 -7.27 -14.30 -7.13
N ALA A 82 -6.77 -13.27 -6.46
CA ALA A 82 -6.15 -12.08 -7.07
C ALA A 82 -4.71 -11.98 -6.54
N LEU A 83 -3.80 -12.75 -7.14
CA LEU A 83 -2.44 -12.92 -6.65
C LEU A 83 -1.49 -11.89 -7.27
N ASN A 84 -0.50 -11.46 -6.50
CA ASN A 84 0.65 -10.71 -7.02
C ASN A 84 1.96 -11.51 -6.83
N SER A 85 3.05 -10.98 -7.35
CA SER A 85 4.39 -11.56 -7.21
C SER A 85 5.44 -10.46 -7.24
N TYR A 86 6.63 -10.71 -6.67
CA TYR A 86 7.72 -9.72 -6.69
C TYR A 86 8.08 -9.23 -8.11
N PRO A 87 8.18 -10.10 -9.14
CA PRO A 87 8.40 -9.64 -10.51
C PRO A 87 7.28 -8.72 -11.04
N SER A 88 6.02 -9.00 -10.70
CA SER A 88 4.89 -8.16 -11.09
C SER A 88 4.99 -6.75 -10.50
N LEU A 89 5.38 -6.65 -9.23
CA LEU A 89 5.53 -5.37 -8.52
C LEU A 89 6.67 -4.54 -9.12
N LEU A 90 7.80 -5.17 -9.45
CA LEU A 90 8.92 -4.50 -10.11
C LEU A 90 8.56 -4.01 -11.52
N GLY A 91 7.79 -4.81 -12.27
CA GLY A 91 7.31 -4.42 -13.60
C GLY A 91 6.46 -3.16 -13.55
N ASP A 92 5.49 -3.10 -12.63
CA ASP A 92 4.62 -1.94 -12.48
C ASP A 92 5.36 -0.71 -11.94
N MET A 93 6.34 -0.90 -11.03
CA MET A 93 7.22 0.18 -10.58
C MET A 93 7.97 0.85 -11.75
N LEU A 94 8.50 0.05 -12.69
CA LEU A 94 9.16 0.59 -13.88
C LEU A 94 8.15 1.27 -14.82
N ALA A 95 7.00 0.65 -15.06
CA ALA A 95 5.96 1.21 -15.92
C ALA A 95 5.49 2.59 -15.41
N ASN A 96 5.25 2.70 -14.10
CA ASN A 96 4.88 3.95 -13.44
C ASN A 96 6.00 5.00 -13.48
N GLY A 97 7.27 4.58 -13.40
CA GLY A 97 8.42 5.48 -13.55
C GLY A 97 8.58 6.04 -14.97
N LEU A 98 8.31 5.22 -16.00
CA LEU A 98 8.32 5.65 -17.39
C LEU A 98 7.11 6.53 -17.74
N ASN A 99 5.96 6.26 -17.12
CA ASN A 99 4.71 7.02 -17.26
C ASN A 99 4.34 7.37 -18.71
N GLN A 100 4.52 6.42 -19.63
CA GLN A 100 4.23 6.63 -21.05
C GLN A 100 2.76 6.37 -21.34
N ILE A 101 2.18 7.14 -22.26
CA ILE A 101 0.81 6.96 -22.72
C ILE A 101 0.81 6.47 -24.17
N GLY A 102 0.60 5.17 -24.34
CA GLY A 102 0.62 4.51 -25.65
C GLY A 102 -0.68 4.66 -26.45
N PHE A 103 -1.12 5.90 -26.71
CA PHE A 103 -2.32 6.13 -27.53
C PHE A 103 -2.13 5.74 -29.00
N THR A 104 -0.88 5.81 -29.48
CA THR A 104 -0.47 5.44 -30.83
C THR A 104 0.88 4.72 -30.75
N TRP A 105 1.17 3.92 -31.78
CA TRP A 105 2.49 3.32 -31.96
C TRP A 105 3.54 4.39 -32.29
#